data_AF-A0A2G8KTD5-F1
#
_entry.id   AF-A0A2G8KTD5-F1
#
_cell.length_a   1.000
_cell.length_b   1.000
_cell.length_c   1.000
_cell.angle_alpha   90.00
_cell.angle_beta   90.00
_cell.angle_gamma   90.00
#
_symmetry.space_group_name_H-M   'P 1'
#
loop_
_entity.id
_entity.type
_entity.pdbx_description
1 polymer ?
#
loop_
_entity_poly.entity_id
_entity_poly.type
_entity_poly.pdbx_seq_one_letter_code
_entity_poly.pdbx_strand_id
1 'polypeptide(L)'
;MLLCLSLQFGDLKSYALTGHLRDNLKLERSIGLFNGISQWIQCMVLSRHTPRQRAEVITKFVEVAKRLRRLKNFNTLMAVVGGLTHSCLARLRQSYAHVSSETQKTISEMTELLTSASNFTSYRKALQEAKGFKIPIL
;
A
#
# COMPACT_ATOMS: atom_id res chain seq x y z
N MET A 1 -1.30 -10.42 -6.96
CA MET A 1 -2.53 -9.76 -6.44
C MET A 1 -3.65 -10.76 -6.13
N LEU A 2 -3.72 -11.92 -6.81
CA LEU A 2 -4.72 -12.98 -6.56
C LEU A 2 -4.53 -13.77 -5.25
N LEU A 3 -3.38 -13.66 -4.58
CA LEU A 3 -3.07 -14.46 -3.40
C LEU A 3 -4.02 -14.19 -2.21
N CYS A 4 -4.42 -12.94 -1.98
CA CYS A 4 -5.41 -12.62 -0.95
C CYS A 4 -6.78 -13.27 -1.21
N LEU A 5 -7.14 -13.48 -2.47
CA LEU A 5 -8.41 -14.11 -2.85
C LEU A 5 -8.37 -15.64 -2.71
N SER A 6 -7.18 -16.22 -2.49
CA SER A 6 -7.00 -17.66 -2.27
C SER A 6 -7.06 -18.08 -0.79
N LEU A 7 -7.16 -17.10 0.12
CA LEU A 7 -7.28 -17.33 1.56
C LEU A 7 -8.65 -17.92 1.89
N GLN A 8 -8.65 -18.95 2.71
CA GLN A 8 -9.84 -19.62 3.19
C GLN A 8 -10.11 -19.25 4.65
N PHE A 9 -11.37 -19.44 5.09
CA PHE A 9 -11.75 -19.18 6.48
C PHE A 9 -10.88 -19.97 7.48
N GLY A 10 -10.49 -21.20 7.14
CA GLY A 10 -9.59 -22.02 7.97
C GLY A 10 -8.22 -21.37 8.21
N ASP A 11 -7.67 -20.71 7.19
CA ASP A 11 -6.39 -20.01 7.28
C ASP A 11 -6.50 -18.86 8.32
N LEU A 12 -7.55 -18.04 8.20
CA LEU A 12 -7.78 -16.91 9.11
C LEU A 12 -8.11 -17.36 10.53
N LYS A 13 -8.94 -18.40 10.68
CA LYS A 13 -9.29 -18.98 11.98
C LYS A 13 -8.06 -19.54 12.69
N SER A 14 -7.22 -20.29 11.97
CA SER A 14 -5.98 -20.83 12.53
C SER A 14 -5.06 -19.72 13.05
N TYR A 15 -4.87 -18.67 12.26
CA TYR A 15 -4.08 -17.52 12.67
C TYR A 15 -4.69 -16.79 13.90
N ALA A 16 -6.01 -16.58 13.91
CA ALA A 16 -6.69 -15.92 15.02
C ALA A 16 -6.61 -16.69 16.34
N LEU A 17 -6.56 -18.03 16.29
CA LEU A 17 -6.45 -18.89 17.48
C LEU A 17 -5.01 -19.06 17.97
N THR A 18 -4.06 -19.18 17.06
CA THR A 18 -2.66 -19.50 17.41
C THR A 18 -1.77 -18.26 17.53
N GLY A 19 -2.12 -17.15 16.88
CA GLY A 19 -1.29 -15.95 16.79
C GLY A 19 0.00 -16.13 15.97
N HIS A 20 0.16 -17.25 15.26
CA HIS A 20 1.37 -17.58 14.51
C HIS A 20 1.05 -17.88 13.05
N LEU A 21 1.97 -17.47 12.17
CA LEU A 21 1.90 -17.76 10.74
C LEU A 21 2.47 -19.14 10.38
N ARG A 22 3.12 -19.82 11.34
CA ARG A 22 3.70 -21.14 11.16
C ARG A 22 2.60 -22.10 10.68
N ASP A 23 2.90 -22.83 9.60
CA ASP A 23 1.99 -23.76 8.92
C ASP A 23 0.82 -23.12 8.13
N ASN A 24 0.75 -21.78 8.03
CA ASN A 24 -0.20 -21.07 7.17
C ASN A 24 0.49 -20.42 5.96
N LEU A 25 0.92 -21.27 5.03
CA LEU A 25 1.68 -20.86 3.84
C LEU A 25 0.93 -19.84 2.97
N LYS A 26 -0.40 -19.88 2.92
CA LYS A 26 -1.19 -18.96 2.10
C LYS A 26 -1.18 -17.55 2.69
N LEU A 27 -1.40 -17.43 3.99
CA LEU A 27 -1.37 -16.14 4.69
C LEU A 27 0.05 -15.57 4.69
N GLU A 28 1.05 -16.41 4.96
CA GLU A 28 2.46 -16.01 4.89
C GLU A 28 2.84 -15.47 3.50
N ARG A 29 2.47 -16.16 2.42
CA ARG A 29 2.71 -15.68 1.04
C ARG A 29 1.98 -14.38 0.74
N SER A 30 0.76 -14.20 1.26
CA SER A 30 0.00 -12.96 1.11
C SER A 30 0.70 -11.78 1.79
N ILE A 31 1.16 -11.96 3.04
CA ILE A 31 1.92 -10.96 3.79
C ILE A 31 3.27 -10.68 3.10
N GLY A 32 3.97 -11.73 2.67
CA GLY A 32 5.23 -11.61 1.92
C GLY A 32 5.07 -10.81 0.64
N LEU A 33 3.98 -11.03 -0.12
CA LEU A 33 3.66 -10.23 -1.30
C LEU A 33 3.40 -8.76 -0.94
N PHE A 34 2.62 -8.50 0.12
CA PHE A 34 2.32 -7.13 0.57
C PHE A 34 3.61 -6.38 0.91
N ASN A 35 4.47 -6.98 1.73
CA ASN A 35 5.76 -6.40 2.13
C ASN A 35 6.70 -6.24 0.92
N GLY A 36 6.73 -7.24 0.03
CA GLY A 36 7.52 -7.23 -1.18
C GLY A 36 7.13 -6.09 -2.13
N ILE A 37 5.84 -5.74 -2.24
CA ILE A 37 5.39 -4.59 -3.05
C ILE A 37 5.94 -3.29 -2.47
N SER A 38 5.82 -3.07 -1.16
CA SER A 38 6.35 -1.88 -0.48
C SER A 38 7.86 -1.74 -0.68
N GLN A 39 8.61 -2.83 -0.48
CA GLN A 39 10.06 -2.85 -0.67
C GLN A 39 10.45 -2.65 -2.13
N TRP A 40 9.74 -3.29 -3.07
CA TRP A 40 10.00 -3.13 -4.50
C TRP A 40 9.87 -1.67 -4.94
N ILE A 41 8.85 -0.96 -4.45
CA ILE A 41 8.69 0.49 -4.71
C ILE A 41 9.87 1.28 -4.18
N GLN A 42 10.29 1.00 -2.95
CA GLN A 42 11.47 1.66 -2.34
C GLN A 42 12.71 1.42 -3.20
N CYS A 43 12.98 0.18 -3.61
CA CYS A 43 14.10 -0.16 -4.48
C CYS A 43 14.00 0.53 -5.85
N MET A 44 12.82 0.56 -6.46
CA MET A 44 12.60 1.19 -7.76
C MET A 44 12.88 2.69 -7.74
N VAL A 45 12.52 3.38 -6.65
CA VAL A 45 12.86 4.79 -6.46
C VAL A 45 14.36 4.94 -6.18
N LEU A 46 14.90 4.20 -5.21
CA LEU A 46 16.30 4.33 -4.79
C LEU A 46 17.31 3.91 -5.86
N SER A 47 16.92 3.07 -6.82
CA SER A 47 17.74 2.70 -7.98
C SER A 47 18.01 3.84 -8.96
N ARG A 48 17.31 4.98 -8.83
CA ARG A 48 17.53 6.14 -9.71
C ARG A 48 18.58 7.07 -9.15
N HIS A 49 19.54 7.41 -10.00
CA HIS A 49 20.72 8.20 -9.65
C HIS A 49 20.36 9.66 -9.33
N THR A 50 19.49 10.30 -10.12
CA THR A 50 19.18 11.72 -9.93
C THR A 50 17.88 11.98 -9.17
N PRO A 51 17.76 13.09 -8.41
CA PRO A 51 16.52 13.47 -7.73
C PRO A 51 15.31 13.60 -8.67
N ARG A 52 15.52 14.10 -9.89
CA ARG A 52 14.47 14.24 -10.92
C ARG A 52 13.94 12.88 -11.39
N GLN A 53 14.84 11.92 -11.68
CA GLN A 53 14.43 10.57 -12.06
C GLN A 53 13.67 9.86 -10.91
N ARG A 54 14.09 10.08 -9.65
CA ARG A 54 13.35 9.57 -8.49
C ARG A 54 11.94 10.15 -8.42
N ALA A 55 11.79 11.46 -8.65
CA ALA A 55 10.49 12.13 -8.67
C ALA A 55 9.56 11.59 -9.76
N GLU A 56 10.08 11.28 -10.94
CA GLU A 56 9.31 10.65 -12.03
C GLU A 56 8.78 9.27 -11.61
N VAL A 57 9.62 8.44 -10.97
CA VAL A 57 9.20 7.13 -10.46
C VAL A 57 8.17 7.26 -9.34
N ILE A 58 8.36 8.18 -8.40
CA ILE A 58 7.39 8.49 -7.34
C ILE A 58 6.04 8.86 -7.96
N THR A 59 6.05 9.79 -8.91
CA THR A 59 4.84 10.28 -9.60
C THR A 59 4.10 9.14 -10.30
N LYS A 60 4.83 8.23 -10.96
CA LYS A 60 4.24 7.05 -11.59
C LYS A 60 3.57 6.12 -10.58
N PHE A 61 4.17 5.89 -9.41
CA PHE A 61 3.54 5.09 -8.36
C PHE A 61 2.32 5.76 -7.73
N VAL A 62 2.28 7.09 -7.68
CA VAL A 62 1.06 7.82 -7.26
C VAL A 62 -0.07 7.58 -8.27
N GLU A 63 0.20 7.56 -9.57
CA GLU A 63 -0.82 7.20 -10.58
C GLU A 63 -1.31 5.76 -10.42
N VAL A 64 -0.41 4.82 -10.10
CA VAL A 64 -0.80 3.45 -9.75
C VAL A 64 -1.70 3.43 -8.51
N ALA A 65 -1.38 4.20 -7.47
CA ALA A 65 -2.19 4.31 -6.27
C ALA A 65 -3.59 4.90 -6.58
N LYS A 66 -3.67 5.94 -7.42
CA LYS A 66 -4.96 6.49 -7.90
C LYS A 66 -5.80 5.41 -8.58
N ARG A 67 -5.18 4.58 -9.44
CA ARG A 67 -5.88 3.48 -10.11
C ARG A 67 -6.33 2.40 -9.13
N LEU A 68 -5.51 2.01 -8.17
CA LEU A 68 -5.86 1.03 -7.13
C LEU A 68 -7.05 1.50 -6.28
N ARG A 69 -7.09 2.79 -5.93
CA ARG A 69 -8.24 3.40 -5.24
C ARG A 69 -9.51 3.31 -6.08
N ARG A 70 -9.46 3.63 -7.38
CA ARG A 70 -10.61 3.49 -8.29
C ARG A 70 -11.08 2.04 -8.41
N LEU A 71 -10.16 1.08 -8.39
CA LEU A 71 -10.46 -0.35 -8.40
C LEU A 71 -10.94 -0.88 -7.04
N LYS A 72 -10.98 -0.05 -5.99
CA LYS A 72 -11.29 -0.45 -4.60
C LYS A 72 -10.40 -1.58 -4.10
N ASN A 73 -9.15 -1.60 -4.54
CA ASN A 73 -8.13 -2.52 -4.02
C ASN A 73 -7.34 -1.81 -2.93
N PHE A 74 -7.87 -1.85 -1.71
CA PHE A 74 -7.30 -1.16 -0.57
C PHE A 74 -6.05 -1.86 -0.02
N ASN A 75 -5.97 -3.19 -0.13
CA ASN A 75 -4.78 -3.93 0.32
C ASN A 75 -3.52 -3.50 -0.44
N THR A 76 -3.56 -3.54 -1.78
CA THR A 76 -2.41 -3.13 -2.58
C THR A 76 -2.20 -1.62 -2.52
N LEU A 77 -3.26 -0.82 -2.40
CA LEU A 77 -3.14 0.62 -2.17
C LEU A 77 -2.32 0.90 -0.90
N MET A 78 -2.61 0.21 0.20
CA MET A 78 -1.86 0.34 1.46
C MET A 78 -0.38 -0.02 1.28
N ALA A 79 -0.06 -1.11 0.58
CA ALA A 79 1.33 -1.47 0.27
C ALA A 79 2.04 -0.37 -0.54
N VAL A 80 1.38 0.18 -1.57
CA VAL A 80 1.97 1.24 -2.40
C VAL A 80 2.20 2.52 -1.60
N VAL A 81 1.19 2.97 -0.86
CA VAL A 81 1.28 4.19 -0.05
C VAL A 81 2.33 4.02 1.05
N GLY A 82 2.33 2.88 1.75
CA GLY A 82 3.35 2.57 2.75
C GLY A 82 4.77 2.50 2.18
N GLY A 83 4.94 2.03 0.94
CA GLY A 83 6.21 2.10 0.22
C GLY A 83 6.66 3.53 -0.07
N LEU A 84 5.74 4.38 -0.54
CA LEU A 84 6.00 5.79 -0.87
C LEU A 84 6.25 6.68 0.35
N THR A 85 5.61 6.39 1.49
CA THR A 85 5.76 7.15 2.74
C THR A 85 6.80 6.56 3.69
N HIS A 86 7.44 5.46 3.30
CA HIS A 86 8.49 4.84 4.10
C HIS A 86 9.62 5.82 4.40
N SER A 87 10.21 5.71 5.60
CA SER A 87 11.25 6.63 6.11
C SER A 87 12.45 6.77 5.16
N CYS A 88 12.80 5.69 4.45
CA CYS A 88 13.91 5.69 3.49
C CYS A 88 13.67 6.62 2.29
N LEU A 89 12.41 6.83 1.88
CA LEU A 89 12.01 7.75 0.82
C LEU A 89 11.62 9.11 1.36
N ALA A 90 10.87 9.18 2.48
CA ALA A 90 10.38 10.43 3.06
C ALA A 90 11.50 11.45 3.37
N ARG A 91 12.70 10.96 3.66
CA ARG A 91 13.90 11.81 3.88
C ARG A 91 14.47 12.47 2.61
N LEU A 92 14.07 12.04 1.41
CA LEU A 92 14.63 12.49 0.13
C LEU A 92 14.08 13.85 -0.31
N ARG A 93 14.28 14.90 0.50
CA ARG A 93 13.72 16.25 0.29
C ARG A 93 13.97 16.81 -1.12
N GLN A 94 15.18 16.63 -1.65
CA GLN A 94 15.53 17.08 -3.01
C GLN A 94 14.72 16.38 -4.10
N SER A 95 14.34 15.12 -3.91
CA SER A 95 13.51 14.39 -4.89
C SER A 95 12.06 14.87 -4.81
N TYR A 96 11.52 15.05 -3.60
CA TYR A 96 10.17 15.60 -3.42
C TYR A 96 10.03 17.04 -3.92
N ALA A 97 11.11 17.84 -3.91
CA ALA A 97 11.11 19.18 -4.53
C ALA A 97 10.83 19.15 -6.05
N HIS A 98 11.09 18.03 -6.73
CA HIS A 98 10.76 17.83 -8.14
C HIS A 98 9.39 17.14 -8.37
N VAL A 99 8.73 16.68 -7.31
CA VAL A 99 7.39 16.11 -7.39
C VAL A 99 6.38 17.26 -7.39
N SER A 100 5.42 17.27 -8.33
CA SER A 100 4.42 18.33 -8.41
C SER A 100 3.61 18.46 -7.11
N SER A 101 3.18 19.67 -6.78
CA SER A 101 2.35 19.94 -5.59
C SER A 101 1.06 19.11 -5.57
N GLU A 102 0.43 18.91 -6.73
CA GLU A 102 -0.75 18.05 -6.88
C GLU A 102 -0.45 16.57 -6.54
N THR A 103 0.70 16.06 -6.98
CA THR A 103 1.14 14.70 -6.68
C THR A 103 1.43 14.54 -5.19
N GLN A 104 2.12 15.51 -4.58
CA GLN A 104 2.37 15.52 -3.13
C GLN A 104 1.06 15.58 -2.33
N LYS A 105 0.11 16.42 -2.75
CA LYS A 105 -1.24 16.48 -2.16
C LYS A 105 -1.95 15.12 -2.25
N THR A 106 -1.88 14.46 -3.40
CA THR A 106 -2.47 13.12 -3.57
C THR A 106 -1.86 12.10 -2.59
N ILE A 107 -0.54 12.13 -2.38
CA ILE A 107 0.13 11.25 -1.40
C ILE A 107 -0.43 11.51 0.00
N SER A 108 -0.54 12.78 0.40
CA SER A 108 -1.10 13.15 1.70
C SER A 108 -2.55 12.68 1.88
N GLU A 109 -3.42 12.90 0.89
CA GLU A 109 -4.81 12.44 0.92
C GLU A 109 -4.94 10.91 1.01
N MET A 110 -4.06 10.17 0.33
CA MET A 110 -4.04 8.71 0.43
C MET A 110 -3.50 8.22 1.77
N THR A 111 -2.53 8.94 2.35
CA THR A 111 -1.99 8.66 3.68
C THR A 111 -3.06 8.89 4.74
N GLU A 112 -3.81 9.99 4.63
CA GLU A 112 -4.93 10.30 5.52
C GLU A 112 -6.07 9.29 5.39
N LEU A 113 -6.41 8.85 4.17
CA LEU A 113 -7.39 7.79 3.95
C LEU A 113 -7.00 6.49 4.70
N LEU A 114 -5.71 6.17 4.73
CA LEU A 114 -5.17 4.91 5.25
C LEU A 114 -4.57 5.04 6.66
N THR A 115 -4.78 6.17 7.32
CA THR A 115 -4.26 6.42 8.66
C THR A 115 -4.78 5.40 9.67
N SER A 116 -3.95 5.04 10.65
CA SER A 116 -4.36 4.21 11.78
C SER A 116 -5.18 4.98 12.82
N ALA A 117 -5.30 6.31 12.68
CA ALA A 117 -6.07 7.15 13.59
C ALA A 117 -7.51 6.64 13.74
N SER A 118 -8.00 6.63 14.98
CA SER A 118 -9.33 6.14 15.35
C SER A 118 -9.63 4.73 14.81
N ASN A 119 -8.64 3.82 14.80
CA ASN A 119 -8.79 2.46 14.27
C ASN A 119 -9.22 2.44 12.79
N PHE A 120 -8.52 3.23 11.97
CA PHE A 120 -8.72 3.29 10.52
C PHE A 120 -10.13 3.76 10.10
N THR A 121 -10.74 4.71 10.83
CA THR A 121 -12.11 5.18 10.55
C THR A 121 -12.30 5.63 9.09
N SER A 122 -11.36 6.42 8.55
CA SER A 122 -11.42 6.92 7.17
C SER A 122 -11.46 5.77 6.15
N TYR A 123 -10.60 4.77 6.32
CA TYR A 123 -10.57 3.58 5.49
C TYR A 123 -11.84 2.73 5.66
N ARG A 124 -12.30 2.48 6.90
CA ARG A 124 -13.51 1.68 7.16
C ARG A 124 -14.74 2.30 6.50
N LYS A 125 -14.90 3.62 6.58
CA LYS A 125 -15.96 4.37 5.90
C LYS A 125 -15.87 4.19 4.38
N ALA A 126 -14.70 4.40 3.79
CA ALA A 126 -14.49 4.22 2.35
C ALA A 126 -14.77 2.78 1.88
N LEU A 127 -14.40 1.78 2.67
CA LEU A 127 -14.68 0.37 2.37
C LEU A 127 -16.18 0.04 2.45
N GLN A 128 -16.91 0.66 3.38
CA GLN A 128 -18.35 0.49 3.53
C GLN A 128 -19.10 1.13 2.36
N GLU A 129 -18.71 2.33 1.95
CA GLU A 129 -19.31 3.07 0.83
C GLU A 129 -18.99 2.42 -0.54
N ALA A 130 -17.88 1.68 -0.64
CA ALA A 130 -17.48 0.97 -1.85
C ALA A 130 -18.48 -0.13 -2.24
N LYS A 131 -19.15 0.07 -3.39
CA LYS A 131 -20.08 -0.89 -4.02
C LYS A 131 -19.38 -1.82 -5.00
N GLY A 132 -19.86 -3.06 -5.16
CA GLY A 132 -19.31 -4.05 -6.09
C GLY A 132 -17.99 -4.66 -5.64
N PHE A 133 -17.17 -5.16 -6.59
CA PHE A 133 -15.90 -5.80 -6.30
C PHE A 133 -14.96 -4.88 -5.50
N LYS A 134 -14.39 -5.38 -4.40
CA LYS A 134 -13.46 -4.67 -3.52
C LYS A 134 -12.51 -5.66 -2.86
N ILE A 135 -11.30 -5.21 -2.59
CA ILE A 135 -10.29 -5.98 -1.87
C ILE A 135 -9.96 -5.21 -0.57
N PRO A 136 -10.40 -5.71 0.60
CA PRO A 136 -10.09 -5.10 1.88
C PRO A 136 -8.60 -5.30 2.22
N ILE A 137 -8.08 -4.41 3.07
CA ILE A 137 -6.82 -4.62 3.80
C ILE A 137 -7.04 -5.81 4.75
N LEU A 138 -6.15 -6.80 4.64
CA LEU A 138 -6.15 -8.05 5.41
C LEU A 138 -5.32 -7.90 6.69
#